data_AF-A0A6J5B3G3-F1
#
_entry.id   AF-A0A6J5B3G3-F1
#
_cell.length_a   1.000
_cell.length_b   1.000
_cell.length_c   1.000
_cell.angle_alpha   90.00
_cell.angle_beta   90.00
_cell.angle_gamma   90.00
#
_symmetry.space_group_name_H-M   'P 1'
#
loop_
_entity.id
_entity.type
_entity.pdbx_description
1 polymer ?
#
loop_
_entity_poly.entity_id
_entity_poly.type
_entity_poly.pdbx_seq_one_letter_code
_entity_poly.pdbx_strand_id
1 'polypeptide(L)'
;MRKTRAALAVACLILTVAACDHKPAPLSQQEKQIVTELTANMKTRCVGRYMIDMPGEAVESGYAKIQGVSVEAKAMTEDVWRQEVAQREAALKATRSRDAYPFLYAAGQARGEHTYYFIHRGTIYEAPATRHIEGYKWDSGYRFLLKIETYDYTHPDQTDDPIVKQFDVKNEVPGKTAVVFSLLEKLRGRSPDDIPTEPGVCFAGGFLPAPAGSNEDVDAQFNLTHMQDVSFDISTTPDVRERTTLLQRADSPEVRQELRDADGMLVRKGIVDLHGPEAEEWLVEGRRPGGGRGHSFSLTSNETSSGPATPYLSLDLTTGGQLMIQGKLVKLEKASLTTGEAVGLWDTVSRTLRLRPGAM
;
A
#
# COMPACT_ATOMS: atom_id res chain seq x y z
N MET A 1 -52.54 -58.56 4.68
CA MET A 1 -52.32 -57.24 4.04
C MET A 1 -50.97 -56.69 4.47
N ARG A 2 -49.92 -56.85 3.64
CA ARG A 2 -48.60 -56.23 3.83
C ARG A 2 -48.33 -55.35 2.62
N LYS A 3 -48.35 -54.03 2.79
CA LYS A 3 -47.95 -53.06 1.77
C LYS A 3 -46.50 -52.66 2.04
N THR A 4 -45.62 -53.02 1.13
CA THR A 4 -44.25 -52.55 1.00
C THR A 4 -44.26 -51.08 0.58
N ARG A 5 -43.54 -50.22 1.32
CA ARG A 5 -43.25 -48.82 0.91
C ARG A 5 -41.92 -48.82 0.18
N ALA A 6 -41.94 -48.45 -1.11
CA ALA A 6 -40.76 -48.19 -1.90
C ALA A 6 -40.20 -46.80 -1.53
N ALA A 7 -38.91 -46.72 -1.24
CA ALA A 7 -38.19 -45.45 -1.07
C ALA A 7 -37.71 -44.95 -2.44
N LEU A 8 -38.16 -43.76 -2.85
CA LEU A 8 -37.61 -43.04 -4.00
C LEU A 8 -36.28 -42.40 -3.58
N ALA A 9 -35.19 -42.79 -4.23
CA ALA A 9 -33.91 -42.07 -4.18
C ALA A 9 -33.97 -40.91 -5.18
N VAL A 10 -33.92 -39.67 -4.67
CA VAL A 10 -33.79 -38.46 -5.48
C VAL A 10 -32.31 -38.29 -5.80
N ALA A 11 -31.93 -38.53 -7.06
CA ALA A 11 -30.61 -38.20 -7.57
C ALA A 11 -30.49 -36.68 -7.70
N CYS A 12 -29.71 -36.04 -6.83
CA CYS A 12 -29.28 -34.66 -7.02
C CYS A 12 -28.33 -34.61 -8.22
N LEU A 13 -28.78 -34.06 -9.35
CA LEU A 13 -27.90 -33.60 -10.41
C LEU A 13 -27.07 -32.44 -9.85
N ILE A 14 -25.80 -32.69 -9.57
CA ILE A 14 -24.79 -31.66 -9.36
C ILE A 14 -24.52 -31.05 -10.75
N LEU A 15 -25.11 -29.89 -11.01
CA LEU A 15 -24.74 -29.05 -12.15
C LEU A 15 -23.36 -28.46 -11.82
N THR A 16 -22.30 -29.08 -12.34
CA THR A 16 -20.97 -28.47 -12.37
C THR A 16 -21.05 -27.24 -13.27
N VAL A 17 -21.03 -26.06 -12.66
CA VAL A 17 -20.84 -24.80 -13.37
C VAL A 17 -19.44 -24.87 -13.98
N ALA A 18 -19.37 -25.16 -15.27
CA ALA A 18 -18.12 -25.05 -16.01
C ALA A 18 -17.72 -23.57 -15.99
N ALA A 19 -16.70 -23.24 -15.21
CA ALA A 19 -16.00 -21.97 -15.37
C ALA A 19 -15.52 -21.93 -16.82
N CYS A 20 -16.05 -20.99 -17.61
CA CYS A 20 -15.47 -20.68 -18.90
C CYS A 20 -14.09 -20.08 -18.63
N ASP A 21 -13.07 -20.94 -18.60
CA ASP A 21 -11.67 -20.55 -18.63
C ASP A 21 -11.40 -19.83 -19.97
N HIS A 22 -11.63 -18.51 -20.00
CA HIS A 22 -11.07 -17.67 -21.05
C HIS A 22 -9.55 -17.63 -20.84
N LYS A 23 -8.88 -18.66 -21.35
CA LYS A 23 -7.43 -18.62 -21.51
C LYS A 23 -7.12 -17.53 -22.55
N PRO A 24 -6.28 -16.54 -22.21
CA PRO A 24 -5.84 -15.54 -23.16
C PRO A 24 -5.25 -16.21 -24.39
N ALA A 25 -5.44 -15.59 -25.56
CA ALA A 25 -4.81 -16.09 -26.78
C ALA A 25 -3.27 -16.16 -26.59
N PRO A 26 -2.59 -17.15 -27.18
CA PRO A 26 -1.13 -17.21 -27.13
C PRO A 26 -0.53 -15.92 -27.69
N LEU A 27 0.50 -15.40 -27.03
CA LEU A 27 1.21 -14.20 -27.49
C LEU A 27 1.71 -14.39 -28.93
N SER A 28 1.53 -13.35 -29.76
CA SER A 28 2.18 -13.24 -31.05
C SER A 28 3.71 -13.15 -30.89
N GLN A 29 4.45 -13.33 -31.98
CA GLN A 29 5.91 -13.27 -31.93
C GLN A 29 6.42 -11.88 -31.49
N GLN A 30 5.73 -10.81 -31.87
CA GLN A 30 6.07 -9.44 -31.48
C GLN A 30 5.78 -9.20 -30.00
N GLU A 31 4.61 -9.62 -29.51
CA GLU A 31 4.27 -9.49 -28.09
C GLU A 31 5.24 -10.27 -27.20
N LYS A 32 5.67 -11.46 -27.64
CA LYS A 32 6.72 -12.24 -26.95
C LYS A 32 8.03 -11.46 -26.84
N GLN A 33 8.45 -10.77 -27.90
CA GLN A 33 9.68 -9.98 -27.90
C GLN A 33 9.58 -8.83 -26.89
N ILE A 34 8.50 -8.05 -26.93
CA ILE A 34 8.29 -6.93 -25.99
C ILE A 34 8.24 -7.40 -24.54
N VAL A 35 7.48 -8.46 -24.24
CA VAL A 35 7.43 -9.02 -22.88
C VAL A 35 8.81 -9.54 -22.44
N THR A 36 9.56 -10.19 -23.34
CA THR A 36 10.92 -10.65 -23.05
C THR A 36 11.86 -9.49 -22.74
N GLU A 37 11.78 -8.39 -23.50
CA GLU A 37 12.60 -7.19 -23.25
C GLU A 37 12.26 -6.54 -21.91
N LEU A 38 10.97 -6.35 -21.60
CA LEU A 38 10.49 -5.81 -20.33
C LEU A 38 10.92 -6.64 -19.11
N THR A 39 11.07 -7.95 -19.30
CA THR A 39 11.36 -8.91 -18.22
C THR A 39 12.77 -9.50 -18.30
N ALA A 40 13.63 -8.96 -19.17
CA ALA A 40 14.99 -9.46 -19.35
C ALA A 40 15.89 -9.27 -18.12
N ASN A 41 15.62 -8.22 -17.34
CA ASN A 41 16.44 -7.82 -16.20
C ASN A 41 15.55 -7.56 -14.97
N MET A 42 14.94 -8.63 -14.44
CA MET A 42 14.10 -8.53 -13.25
C MET A 42 14.94 -8.36 -11.99
N LYS A 43 14.45 -7.55 -11.05
CA LYS A 43 15.04 -7.35 -9.72
C LYS A 43 14.02 -7.70 -8.64
N THR A 44 14.43 -8.48 -7.65
CA THR A 44 13.62 -8.76 -6.46
C THR A 44 13.48 -7.51 -5.60
N ARG A 45 12.25 -7.20 -5.20
CA ARG A 45 11.85 -6.08 -4.35
C ARG A 45 11.22 -6.61 -3.07
N CYS A 46 11.37 -5.87 -1.97
CA CYS A 46 10.79 -6.20 -0.67
C CYS A 46 9.70 -5.18 -0.32
N VAL A 47 8.46 -5.64 -0.10
CA VAL A 47 7.32 -4.79 0.24
C VAL A 47 6.54 -5.42 1.38
N GLY A 48 6.43 -4.71 2.49
CA GLY A 48 5.92 -5.23 3.77
C GLY A 48 6.67 -6.49 4.18
N ARG A 49 5.96 -7.62 4.20
CA ARG A 49 6.50 -8.95 4.51
C ARG A 49 6.64 -9.86 3.29
N TYR A 50 6.39 -9.32 2.09
CA TYR A 50 6.44 -10.04 0.81
C TYR A 50 7.65 -9.62 -0.03
N MET A 51 7.92 -10.42 -1.06
CA MET A 51 8.80 -10.08 -2.16
C MET A 51 8.10 -10.27 -3.50
N ILE A 52 8.55 -9.50 -4.48
CA ILE A 52 8.08 -9.55 -5.86
C ILE A 52 9.26 -9.19 -6.78
N ASP A 53 9.36 -9.85 -7.92
CA ASP A 53 10.35 -9.50 -8.92
C ASP A 53 9.72 -8.49 -9.89
N MET A 54 10.38 -7.35 -10.09
CA MET A 54 9.92 -6.25 -10.95
C MET A 54 10.93 -5.98 -12.07
N PRO A 55 10.50 -5.43 -13.23
CA PRO A 55 11.42 -4.95 -14.25
C PRO A 55 12.50 -4.05 -13.63
N GLY A 56 13.76 -4.26 -14.00
CA GLY A 56 14.90 -3.60 -13.33
C GLY A 56 14.92 -2.08 -13.47
N GLU A 57 14.22 -1.56 -14.48
CA GLU A 57 14.01 -0.13 -14.70
C GLU A 57 12.89 0.48 -13.86
N ALA A 58 12.10 -0.35 -13.15
CA ALA A 58 10.98 0.11 -12.37
C ALA A 58 11.46 0.93 -11.15
N VAL A 59 10.91 2.12 -11.01
CA VAL A 59 11.20 3.03 -9.90
C VAL A 59 10.18 2.82 -8.79
N GLU A 60 10.68 2.46 -7.61
CA GLU A 60 9.88 2.27 -6.40
C GLU A 60 9.58 3.62 -5.72
N SER A 61 8.33 3.80 -5.33
CA SER A 61 7.87 4.84 -4.41
C SER A 61 6.80 4.25 -3.51
N GLY A 62 6.45 4.89 -2.40
CA GLY A 62 5.46 4.31 -1.52
C GLY A 62 5.29 5.04 -0.21
N TYR A 63 4.41 4.48 0.60
CA TYR A 63 4.04 4.98 1.93
C TYR A 63 3.96 3.79 2.90
N ALA A 64 4.25 4.04 4.17
CA ALA A 64 4.00 3.09 5.23
C ALA A 64 3.31 3.76 6.42
N LYS A 65 2.39 3.03 7.05
CA LYS A 65 1.81 3.37 8.36
C LYS A 65 2.04 2.23 9.31
N ILE A 66 2.77 2.48 10.38
CA ILE A 66 3.12 1.46 11.36
C ILE A 66 2.71 1.93 12.75
N GLN A 67 1.92 1.13 13.46
CA GLN A 67 1.36 1.49 14.77
C GLN A 67 0.61 2.84 14.76
N GLY A 68 -0.05 3.15 13.64
CA GLY A 68 -0.76 4.39 13.42
C GLY A 68 0.12 5.59 13.05
N VAL A 69 1.45 5.43 13.00
CA VAL A 69 2.41 6.47 12.63
C VAL A 69 2.71 6.36 11.14
N SER A 70 2.47 7.44 10.39
CA SER A 70 2.93 7.59 9.01
C SER A 70 4.44 7.63 8.96
N VAL A 71 5.07 6.85 8.09
CA VAL A 71 6.53 6.77 7.90
C VAL A 71 6.85 7.06 6.45
N GLU A 72 7.64 8.11 6.22
CA GLU A 72 8.17 8.48 4.90
C GLU A 72 9.69 8.37 4.93
N ALA A 73 10.29 7.76 3.90
CA ALA A 73 11.73 7.77 3.69
C ALA A 73 12.08 8.59 2.44
N LYS A 74 13.17 9.36 2.51
CA LYS A 74 13.68 10.12 1.37
C LYS A 74 15.20 10.07 1.35
N ALA A 75 15.78 9.65 0.23
CA ALA A 75 17.22 9.64 0.04
C ALA A 75 17.79 11.07 0.13
N MET A 76 18.77 11.28 1.00
CA MET A 76 19.50 12.55 1.15
C MET A 76 20.76 12.39 1.99
N THR A 77 21.68 13.35 1.87
CA THR A 77 22.86 13.41 2.74
C THR A 77 22.49 13.85 4.15
N GLU A 78 23.33 13.51 5.11
CA GLU A 78 23.17 13.90 6.51
C GLU A 78 23.17 15.42 6.67
N ASP A 79 24.02 16.15 5.94
CA ASP A 79 24.08 17.61 5.98
C ASP A 79 22.76 18.25 5.51
N VAL A 80 22.17 17.72 4.44
CA VAL A 80 20.86 18.18 3.94
C VAL A 80 19.77 17.89 4.96
N TRP A 81 19.81 16.72 5.61
CA TRP A 81 18.90 16.40 6.70
C TRP A 81 19.03 17.37 7.89
N ARG A 82 20.26 17.66 8.35
CA ARG A 82 20.50 18.61 9.44
C ARG A 82 19.95 20.01 9.10
N GLN A 83 20.14 20.44 7.85
CA GLN A 83 19.58 21.70 7.36
C GLN A 83 18.04 21.67 7.32
N GLU A 84 17.43 20.58 6.83
CA GLU A 84 15.97 20.41 6.79
C GLU A 84 15.36 20.50 8.20
N VAL A 85 15.94 19.80 9.18
CA VAL A 85 15.48 19.82 10.57
C VAL A 85 15.62 21.22 11.18
N ALA A 86 16.77 21.89 10.98
CA ALA A 86 16.99 23.23 11.50
C ALA A 86 16.02 24.27 10.89
N GLN A 87 15.76 24.17 9.58
CA GLN A 87 14.79 25.03 8.90
C GLN A 87 13.36 24.77 9.40
N ARG A 88 12.99 23.50 9.59
CA ARG A 88 11.69 23.13 10.16
C ARG A 88 11.52 23.69 11.56
N GLU A 89 12.53 23.56 12.42
CA GLU A 89 12.50 24.11 13.77
C GLU A 89 12.34 25.64 13.76
N ALA A 90 13.12 26.35 12.94
CA ALA A 90 13.01 27.79 12.80
C ALA A 90 11.61 28.22 12.34
N ALA A 91 11.03 27.52 11.36
CA ALA A 91 9.68 27.78 10.87
C ALA A 91 8.61 27.56 11.96
N LEU A 92 8.71 26.46 12.72
CA LEU A 92 7.79 26.17 13.83
C LEU A 92 7.91 27.21 14.95
N LYS A 93 9.15 27.65 15.29
CA LYS A 93 9.40 28.72 16.28
C LYS A 93 8.91 30.09 15.83
N ALA A 94 8.93 30.38 14.53
CA ALA A 94 8.46 31.65 13.98
C ALA A 94 6.92 31.71 13.87
N THR A 95 6.27 30.55 13.76
CA THR A 95 4.80 30.48 13.65
C THR A 95 4.13 30.85 14.97
N ARG A 96 3.01 31.57 14.87
CA ARG A 96 2.15 31.92 16.00
C ARG A 96 0.75 31.39 15.75
N SER A 97 0.13 30.81 16.76
CA SER A 97 -1.29 30.47 16.71
C SER A 97 -2.12 31.74 16.56
N ARG A 98 -3.33 31.59 16.02
CA ARG A 98 -4.29 32.70 15.94
C ARG A 98 -4.83 33.12 17.30
N ASP A 99 -4.83 32.21 18.25
CA ASP A 99 -5.26 32.42 19.64
C ASP A 99 -4.05 32.45 20.59
N ALA A 100 -4.35 32.53 21.90
CA ALA A 100 -3.32 32.68 22.93
C ALA A 100 -2.47 31.42 23.19
N TYR A 101 -2.77 30.28 22.56
CA TYR A 101 -2.06 29.02 22.81
C TYR A 101 -0.80 28.90 21.95
N PRO A 102 0.27 28.25 22.44
CA PRO A 102 1.50 28.11 21.66
C PRO A 102 1.26 27.28 20.40
N PHE A 103 2.04 27.55 19.36
CA PHE A 103 2.02 26.74 18.14
C PHE A 103 2.97 25.53 18.25
N LEU A 104 4.18 25.76 18.78
CA LEU A 104 5.18 24.74 19.08
C LEU A 104 5.19 24.46 20.59
N TYR A 105 4.96 23.20 20.96
CA TYR A 105 4.90 22.75 22.36
C TYR A 105 6.21 22.10 22.81
N ALA A 106 6.87 21.36 21.92
CA ALA A 106 8.16 20.74 22.22
C ALA A 106 8.99 20.58 20.94
N ALA A 107 10.31 20.67 21.09
CA ALA A 107 11.28 20.34 20.06
C ALA A 107 12.56 19.83 20.73
N GLY A 108 13.24 18.86 20.13
CA GLY A 108 14.54 18.41 20.63
C GLY A 108 15.01 17.08 20.07
N GLN A 109 16.11 16.58 20.63
CA GLN A 109 16.65 15.26 20.35
C GLN A 109 15.64 14.18 20.79
N ALA A 110 15.29 13.27 19.88
CA ALA A 110 14.54 12.07 20.25
C ALA A 110 15.50 10.96 20.71
N ARG A 111 14.98 9.79 21.10
CA ARG A 111 15.84 8.64 21.40
C ARG A 111 16.57 8.16 20.13
N GLY A 112 17.79 7.66 20.29
CA GLY A 112 18.64 7.19 19.18
C GLY A 112 19.51 8.28 18.56
N GLU A 113 20.42 7.86 17.67
CA GLU A 113 21.34 8.75 16.95
C GLU A 113 20.66 9.42 15.76
N HIS A 114 21.10 10.64 15.45
CA HIS A 114 20.59 11.43 14.31
C HIS A 114 19.06 11.55 14.29
N THR A 115 18.45 11.63 15.47
CA THR A 115 17.00 11.81 15.60
C THR A 115 16.62 13.21 16.08
N TYR A 116 15.43 13.68 15.73
CA TYR A 116 14.88 14.93 16.24
C TYR A 116 13.36 14.82 16.26
N TYR A 117 12.67 15.61 17.07
CA TYR A 117 11.22 15.63 17.06
C TYR A 117 10.63 17.01 17.33
N PHE A 118 9.37 17.15 16.94
CA PHE A 118 8.54 18.31 17.21
C PHE A 118 7.16 17.85 17.71
N ILE A 119 6.60 18.62 18.63
CA ILE A 119 5.18 18.54 19.00
C ILE A 119 4.60 19.93 18.74
N HIS A 120 3.69 20.04 17.78
CA HIS A 120 3.12 21.31 17.37
C HIS A 120 1.64 21.17 17.02
N ARG A 121 0.95 22.30 16.81
CA ARG A 121 -0.50 22.33 16.60
C ARG A 121 -0.95 22.02 15.17
N GLY A 122 -0.07 21.54 14.28
CA GLY A 122 -0.42 21.34 12.87
C GLY A 122 -0.52 22.66 12.12
N THR A 123 -1.72 23.22 12.02
CA THR A 123 -2.00 24.50 11.35
C THR A 123 -2.43 25.59 12.35
N ILE A 124 -2.43 26.85 11.93
CA ILE A 124 -2.90 27.96 12.79
C ILE A 124 -4.43 27.97 13.00
N TYR A 125 -5.15 27.05 12.34
CA TYR A 125 -6.60 26.90 12.42
C TYR A 125 -7.04 25.72 13.28
N GLU A 126 -6.12 24.83 13.65
CA GLU A 126 -6.42 23.64 14.44
C GLU A 126 -6.97 23.98 15.82
N ALA A 127 -7.73 23.07 16.43
CA ALA A 127 -8.21 23.22 17.80
C ALA A 127 -7.03 23.31 18.79
N PRO A 128 -7.18 23.99 19.95
CA PRO A 128 -6.08 24.15 20.89
C PRO A 128 -5.68 22.85 21.61
N ALA A 129 -6.49 21.80 21.52
CA ALA A 129 -6.14 20.45 21.99
C ALA A 129 -5.40 19.60 20.93
N THR A 130 -5.49 19.93 19.63
CA THR A 130 -4.86 19.13 18.57
C THR A 130 -3.34 19.19 18.67
N ARG A 131 -2.67 18.06 18.48
CA ARG A 131 -1.22 17.92 18.49
C ARG A 131 -0.79 17.05 17.32
N HIS A 132 0.23 17.49 16.61
CA HIS A 132 0.97 16.69 15.65
C HIS A 132 2.35 16.43 16.22
N ILE A 133 2.74 15.16 16.21
CA ILE A 133 4.09 14.73 16.55
C ILE A 133 4.80 14.45 15.22
N GLU A 134 5.89 15.17 14.98
CA GLU A 134 6.80 14.91 13.87
C GLU A 134 8.10 14.33 14.42
N GLY A 135 8.53 13.17 13.92
CA GLY A 135 9.82 12.56 14.24
C GLY A 135 10.72 12.53 13.01
N TYR A 136 11.98 12.85 13.18
CA TYR A 136 13.01 12.82 12.13
C TYR A 136 14.10 11.84 12.54
N LYS A 137 14.61 11.07 11.57
CA LYS A 137 15.87 10.31 11.69
C LYS A 137 16.66 10.38 10.40
N TRP A 138 17.98 10.42 10.49
CA TRP A 138 18.84 10.08 9.35
C TRP A 138 19.55 8.75 9.61
N ASP A 139 19.52 7.86 8.62
CA ASP A 139 20.18 6.56 8.69
C ASP A 139 20.52 6.09 7.27
N SER A 140 21.77 5.66 7.06
CA SER A 140 22.20 4.96 5.84
C SER A 140 21.85 5.70 4.52
N GLY A 141 21.91 7.03 4.52
CA GLY A 141 21.59 7.86 3.34
C GLY A 141 20.11 8.21 3.15
N TYR A 142 19.26 7.90 4.13
CA TYR A 142 17.82 8.19 4.10
C TYR A 142 17.39 9.03 5.30
N ARG A 143 16.53 10.01 5.03
CA ARG A 143 15.75 10.74 6.04
C ARG A 143 14.41 10.05 6.23
N PHE A 144 14.14 9.63 7.46
CA PHE A 144 12.82 9.22 7.92
C PHE A 144 12.05 10.40 8.51
N LEU A 145 10.80 10.56 8.08
CA LEU A 145 9.84 11.49 8.64
C LEU A 145 8.62 10.72 9.13
N LEU A 146 8.42 10.75 10.44
CA LEU A 146 7.32 10.11 11.15
C LEU A 146 6.28 11.15 11.51
N LYS A 147 5.01 10.87 11.27
CA LYS A 147 3.91 11.78 11.60
C LYS A 147 2.75 11.04 12.25
N ILE A 148 2.24 11.61 13.33
CA ILE A 148 0.99 11.17 13.95
C ILE A 148 0.25 12.37 14.54
N GLU A 149 -1.06 12.38 14.33
CA GLU A 149 -1.98 13.31 14.99
C GLU A 149 -2.49 12.70 16.29
N THR A 150 -2.63 13.53 17.31
CA THR A 150 -3.09 13.18 18.65
C THR A 150 -3.65 14.43 19.34
N TYR A 151 -3.98 14.32 20.61
CA TYR A 151 -4.64 15.39 21.34
C TYR A 151 -4.17 15.49 22.80
N ASP A 152 -4.28 16.71 23.33
CA ASP A 152 -4.16 17.04 24.75
C ASP A 152 -5.31 17.97 25.14
N TYR A 153 -6.37 17.40 25.71
CA TYR A 153 -7.52 18.14 26.23
C TYR A 153 -7.29 18.74 27.61
N THR A 154 -6.10 18.59 28.19
CA THR A 154 -5.75 19.22 29.48
C THR A 154 -5.16 20.62 29.31
N HIS A 155 -4.78 21.00 28.08
CA HIS A 155 -4.18 22.30 27.77
C HIS A 155 -4.71 22.89 26.44
N PRO A 156 -5.69 23.80 26.49
CA PRO A 156 -6.45 24.23 27.67
C PRO A 156 -7.35 23.11 28.19
N ASP A 157 -7.71 23.20 29.47
CA ASP A 157 -8.62 22.25 30.11
C ASP A 157 -10.01 22.31 29.43
N GLN A 158 -10.25 21.30 28.60
CA GLN A 158 -11.51 21.02 27.92
C GLN A 158 -12.18 19.79 28.52
N THR A 159 -11.73 19.36 29.71
CA THR A 159 -12.20 18.10 30.30
C THR A 159 -13.65 18.15 30.78
N ASP A 160 -14.24 19.35 30.81
CA ASP A 160 -15.66 19.56 31.06
C ASP A 160 -16.56 19.43 29.82
N ASP A 161 -15.97 19.43 28.62
CA ASP A 161 -16.71 19.26 27.37
C ASP A 161 -17.42 17.89 27.33
N PRO A 162 -18.71 17.82 26.96
CA PRO A 162 -19.48 16.57 26.96
C PRO A 162 -18.90 15.45 26.09
N ILE A 163 -18.19 15.80 25.02
CA ILE A 163 -17.51 14.85 24.13
C ILE A 163 -16.21 14.40 24.81
N VAL A 164 -15.39 15.33 25.33
CA VAL A 164 -14.12 15.01 26.01
C VAL A 164 -14.33 14.15 27.25
N LYS A 165 -15.44 14.33 27.97
CA LYS A 165 -15.82 13.49 29.13
C LYS A 165 -15.95 12.00 28.79
N GLN A 166 -16.18 11.65 27.53
CA GLN A 166 -16.32 10.26 27.08
C GLN A 166 -14.98 9.57 26.82
N PHE A 167 -13.86 10.31 26.83
CA PHE A 167 -12.53 9.74 26.61
C PHE A 167 -11.91 9.23 27.91
N ASP A 168 -11.44 7.98 27.90
CA ASP A 168 -10.69 7.39 29.02
C ASP A 168 -9.33 8.08 29.21
N VAL A 169 -8.66 8.42 28.10
CA VAL A 169 -7.37 9.12 28.07
C VAL A 169 -7.59 10.49 27.43
N LYS A 170 -7.46 11.55 28.25
CA LYS A 170 -7.65 12.95 27.83
C LYS A 170 -6.39 13.59 27.21
N ASN A 171 -5.23 13.00 27.45
CA ASN A 171 -3.95 13.43 26.90
C ASN A 171 -3.19 12.22 26.36
N GLU A 172 -3.21 12.06 25.03
CA GLU A 172 -2.53 10.96 24.34
C GLU A 172 -1.08 11.30 23.94
N VAL A 173 -0.64 12.56 24.10
CA VAL A 173 0.66 13.03 23.65
C VAL A 173 1.83 12.18 24.20
N PRO A 174 1.92 11.84 25.51
CA PRO A 174 3.02 11.03 26.00
C PRO A 174 3.07 9.63 25.37
N GLY A 175 1.90 8.99 25.22
CA GLY A 175 1.79 7.65 24.64
C GLY A 175 2.21 7.63 23.17
N LYS A 176 1.68 8.55 22.35
CA LYS A 176 2.03 8.64 20.94
C LYS A 176 3.49 9.07 20.72
N THR A 177 4.04 9.94 21.59
CA THR A 177 5.46 10.31 21.53
C THR A 177 6.36 9.10 21.79
N ALA A 178 6.02 8.25 22.76
CA ALA A 178 6.77 7.03 23.05
C ALA A 178 6.75 6.04 21.87
N VAL A 179 5.62 5.92 21.16
CA VAL A 179 5.52 5.11 19.93
C VAL A 179 6.44 5.66 18.84
N VAL A 180 6.37 6.97 18.55
CA VAL A 180 7.24 7.61 17.54
C VAL A 180 8.72 7.37 17.87
N PHE A 181 9.14 7.57 19.13
CA PHE A 181 10.54 7.40 19.51
C PHE A 181 11.00 5.94 19.38
N SER A 182 10.15 4.98 19.78
CA SER A 182 10.43 3.54 19.62
C SER A 182 10.63 3.16 18.15
N LEU A 183 9.86 3.75 17.24
CA LEU A 183 10.03 3.54 15.80
C LEU A 183 11.34 4.16 15.30
N LEU A 184 11.63 5.42 15.67
CA LEU A 184 12.89 6.09 15.26
C LEU A 184 14.11 5.27 15.67
N GLU A 185 14.16 4.71 16.88
CA GLU A 185 15.30 3.90 17.33
C GLU A 185 15.55 2.67 16.45
N LYS A 186 14.48 2.06 15.92
CA LYS A 186 14.55 0.77 15.20
C LYS A 186 14.63 0.90 13.68
N LEU A 187 14.10 1.97 13.11
CA LEU A 187 14.05 2.18 11.66
C LEU A 187 15.46 2.19 11.05
N ARG A 188 15.64 1.50 9.93
CA ARG A 188 16.91 1.43 9.19
C ARG A 188 16.69 1.83 7.74
N GLY A 189 17.58 2.70 7.24
CA GLY A 189 17.63 3.06 5.83
C GLY A 189 18.02 1.84 4.99
N ARG A 190 17.39 1.68 3.83
CA ARG A 190 17.60 0.50 2.96
C ARG A 190 17.54 0.91 1.50
N SER A 191 18.50 0.41 0.71
CA SER A 191 18.44 0.48 -0.76
C SER A 191 17.31 -0.41 -1.28
N PRO A 192 16.60 -0.05 -2.37
CA PRO A 192 15.56 -0.90 -2.97
C PRO A 192 16.00 -2.34 -3.26
N ASP A 193 17.28 -2.56 -3.57
CA ASP A 193 17.88 -3.86 -3.92
C ASP A 193 18.32 -4.70 -2.71
N ASP A 194 18.35 -4.14 -1.49
CA ASP A 194 18.85 -4.83 -0.28
C ASP A 194 17.73 -5.61 0.41
N ILE A 195 17.71 -6.94 0.41
CA ILE A 195 16.60 -7.72 0.95
C ILE A 195 16.92 -8.21 2.38
N PRO A 196 16.23 -7.69 3.43
CA PRO A 196 16.51 -8.09 4.81
C PRO A 196 16.16 -9.55 5.06
N THR A 197 17.02 -10.28 5.77
CA THR A 197 16.80 -11.70 6.10
C THR A 197 16.17 -11.90 7.48
N GLU A 198 16.06 -10.84 8.27
CA GLU A 198 15.47 -10.87 9.61
C GLU A 198 14.00 -10.45 9.61
N PRO A 199 13.24 -10.73 10.69
CA PRO A 199 11.83 -10.36 10.78
C PRO A 199 11.59 -8.86 10.72
N GLY A 200 10.60 -8.45 9.93
CA GLY A 200 10.21 -7.06 9.85
C GLY A 200 9.57 -6.62 8.54
N VAL A 201 9.26 -5.34 8.49
CA VAL A 201 8.44 -4.70 7.46
C VAL A 201 9.33 -3.84 6.56
N CYS A 202 9.38 -4.18 5.27
CA CYS A 202 10.00 -3.35 4.25
C CYS A 202 9.02 -2.30 3.74
N PHE A 203 9.54 -1.12 3.42
CA PHE A 203 8.82 -0.10 2.67
C PHE A 203 9.83 0.69 1.82
N ALA A 204 9.33 1.55 0.93
CA ALA A 204 10.20 2.31 0.04
C ALA A 204 11.25 3.10 0.85
N GLY A 205 12.54 2.78 0.63
CA GLY A 205 13.67 3.42 1.31
C GLY A 205 13.95 3.01 2.75
N GLY A 206 13.23 2.04 3.33
CA GLY A 206 13.42 1.69 4.73
C GLY A 206 12.98 0.28 5.14
N PHE A 207 13.36 -0.06 6.37
CA PHE A 207 13.02 -1.31 7.03
C PHE A 207 12.75 -1.09 8.52
N LEU A 208 11.67 -1.68 9.04
CA LEU A 208 11.42 -1.79 10.46
C LEU A 208 11.61 -3.24 10.93
N PRO A 209 12.63 -3.52 11.77
CA PRO A 209 12.78 -4.83 12.40
C PRO A 209 11.67 -5.03 13.42
N ALA A 210 10.84 -6.06 13.20
CA ALA A 210 9.71 -6.35 14.06
C ALA A 210 9.22 -7.80 13.84
N PRO A 211 8.79 -8.49 14.91
CA PRO A 211 8.04 -9.73 14.75
C PRO A 211 6.74 -9.46 13.99
N ALA A 212 6.11 -10.50 13.44
CA ALA A 212 4.77 -10.43 12.90
C ALA A 212 3.78 -9.79 13.90
N GLY A 213 3.08 -8.75 13.46
CA GLY A 213 2.16 -7.98 14.30
C GLY A 213 0.96 -7.43 13.53
N SER A 214 0.25 -6.53 14.19
CA SER A 214 -0.87 -5.75 13.64
C SER A 214 -0.49 -4.28 13.54
N ASN A 215 -1.32 -3.49 12.87
CA ASN A 215 -1.14 -2.07 12.54
C ASN A 215 0.06 -1.82 11.64
N GLU A 216 0.14 -2.60 10.56
CA GLU A 216 1.13 -2.46 9.50
C GLU A 216 0.38 -2.22 8.20
N ASP A 217 0.62 -1.08 7.56
CA ASP A 217 0.04 -0.74 6.27
C ASP A 217 1.17 -0.27 5.37
N VAL A 218 1.37 -0.94 4.23
CA VAL A 218 2.45 -0.62 3.30
C VAL A 218 1.90 -0.64 1.90
N ASP A 219 2.06 0.49 1.23
CA ASP A 219 1.80 0.66 -0.20
C ASP A 219 3.12 0.95 -0.91
N ALA A 220 3.39 0.22 -1.99
CA ALA A 220 4.46 0.54 -2.90
C ALA A 220 3.97 0.57 -4.34
N GLN A 221 4.43 1.57 -5.09
CA GLN A 221 4.19 1.73 -6.51
C GLN A 221 5.50 1.59 -7.27
N PHE A 222 5.46 0.84 -8.36
CA PHE A 222 6.54 0.61 -9.30
C PHE A 222 6.15 1.15 -10.67
N ASN A 223 6.79 2.24 -11.08
CA ASN A 223 6.53 2.87 -12.38
C ASN A 223 7.64 2.50 -13.37
N LEU A 224 7.28 2.09 -14.60
CA LEU A 224 8.26 1.83 -15.65
C LEU A 224 8.73 3.14 -16.27
N THR A 225 10.05 3.36 -16.28
CA THR A 225 10.62 4.63 -16.75
C THR A 225 10.45 4.82 -18.26
N HIS A 226 10.51 3.74 -19.04
CA HIS A 226 10.35 3.78 -20.49
C HIS A 226 8.89 3.71 -20.94
N MET A 227 7.96 3.31 -20.05
CA MET A 227 6.52 3.24 -20.30
C MET A 227 5.74 3.85 -19.15
N GLN A 228 5.64 5.19 -19.13
CA GLN A 228 5.11 5.95 -17.99
C GLN A 228 3.63 5.68 -17.69
N ASP A 229 2.88 5.09 -18.62
CA ASP A 229 1.50 4.66 -18.40
C ASP A 229 1.38 3.30 -17.75
N VAL A 230 2.49 2.57 -17.54
CA VAL A 230 2.52 1.25 -16.92
C VAL A 230 3.00 1.36 -15.48
N SER A 231 2.12 1.03 -14.54
CA SER A 231 2.44 0.96 -13.10
C SER A 231 2.03 -0.39 -12.51
N PHE A 232 2.78 -0.80 -11.50
CA PHE A 232 2.32 -1.79 -10.53
C PHE A 232 2.14 -1.15 -9.17
N ASP A 233 1.07 -1.48 -8.49
CA ASP A 233 0.78 -1.04 -7.14
C ASP A 233 0.62 -2.28 -6.25
N ILE A 234 1.28 -2.30 -5.10
CA ILE A 234 1.20 -3.40 -4.14
C ILE A 234 0.88 -2.84 -2.77
N SER A 235 -0.15 -3.41 -2.15
CA SER A 235 -0.64 -3.01 -0.83
C SER A 235 -0.65 -4.22 0.09
N THR A 236 -0.20 -4.06 1.33
CA THR A 236 -0.20 -5.15 2.30
C THR A 236 -0.46 -4.68 3.72
N THR A 237 -1.32 -5.43 4.41
CA THR A 237 -1.67 -5.17 5.81
C THR A 237 -2.21 -6.44 6.50
N PRO A 238 -1.91 -6.67 7.79
CA PRO A 238 -2.48 -7.80 8.54
C PRO A 238 -3.88 -7.51 9.13
N ASP A 239 -4.42 -6.30 8.90
CA ASP A 239 -5.60 -5.82 9.63
C ASP A 239 -6.88 -5.75 8.78
N VAL A 240 -6.80 -6.15 7.50
CA VAL A 240 -7.95 -6.21 6.60
C VAL A 240 -8.75 -7.49 6.80
N ARG A 241 -10.07 -7.36 6.96
CA ARG A 241 -10.98 -8.52 6.96
C ARG A 241 -12.22 -8.14 6.18
N GLU A 242 -12.10 -8.22 4.86
CA GLU A 242 -13.24 -7.99 3.98
C GLU A 242 -14.29 -9.08 4.13
N ARG A 243 -15.52 -8.76 3.73
CA ARG A 243 -16.63 -9.71 3.77
C ARG A 243 -16.67 -10.66 2.59
N THR A 244 -16.03 -10.28 1.49
CA THR A 244 -16.07 -10.98 0.21
C THR A 244 -14.70 -11.01 -0.43
N THR A 245 -14.41 -12.05 -1.21
CA THR A 245 -13.19 -12.15 -2.02
C THR A 245 -13.28 -11.31 -3.30
N LEU A 246 -12.16 -11.15 -4.01
CA LEU A 246 -12.08 -10.44 -5.29
C LEU A 246 -13.05 -11.01 -6.33
N LEU A 247 -13.12 -12.32 -6.49
CA LEU A 247 -14.00 -12.96 -7.47
C LEU A 247 -15.48 -12.82 -7.08
N GLN A 248 -15.79 -12.92 -5.79
CA GLN A 248 -17.15 -12.67 -5.29
C GLN A 248 -17.58 -11.22 -5.57
N ARG A 249 -16.68 -10.26 -5.34
CA ARG A 249 -16.90 -8.85 -5.64
C ARG A 249 -16.99 -8.60 -7.15
N ALA A 250 -16.15 -9.24 -7.95
CA ALA A 250 -16.18 -9.14 -9.42
C ALA A 250 -17.50 -9.63 -10.03
N ASP A 251 -18.20 -10.56 -9.36
CA ASP A 251 -19.52 -11.05 -9.77
C ASP A 251 -20.70 -10.21 -9.25
N SER A 252 -20.44 -9.19 -8.42
CA SER A 252 -21.49 -8.30 -7.90
C SER A 252 -22.16 -7.51 -9.04
N PRO A 253 -23.46 -7.20 -8.92
CA PRO A 253 -24.17 -6.36 -9.90
C PRO A 253 -23.53 -4.99 -10.09
N GLU A 254 -23.02 -4.39 -9.02
CA GLU A 254 -22.41 -3.06 -8.99
C GLU A 254 -21.12 -3.05 -9.81
N VAL A 255 -20.18 -3.97 -9.53
CA VAL A 255 -18.90 -4.04 -10.27
C VAL A 255 -19.12 -4.39 -11.74
N ARG A 256 -20.09 -5.28 -12.03
CA ARG A 256 -20.47 -5.57 -13.42
C ARG A 256 -21.09 -4.36 -14.12
N GLN A 257 -21.78 -3.48 -13.40
CA GLN A 257 -22.31 -2.24 -13.96
C GLN A 257 -21.20 -1.24 -14.23
N GLU A 258 -20.27 -1.05 -13.29
CA GLU A 258 -19.08 -0.20 -13.48
C GLU A 258 -18.26 -0.66 -14.69
N LEU A 259 -18.05 -1.96 -14.87
CA LEU A 259 -17.36 -2.51 -16.04
C LEU A 259 -18.10 -2.16 -17.35
N ARG A 260 -19.44 -2.23 -17.38
CA ARG A 260 -20.23 -1.84 -18.56
C ARG A 260 -20.15 -0.35 -18.84
N ASP A 261 -20.25 0.48 -17.81
CA ASP A 261 -20.18 1.95 -17.94
C ASP A 261 -18.80 2.41 -18.42
N ALA A 262 -17.76 1.64 -18.07
CA ALA A 262 -16.41 1.81 -18.59
C ALA A 262 -16.20 1.25 -20.00
N ASP A 263 -17.23 0.72 -20.69
CA ASP A 263 -17.07 0.04 -21.99
C ASP A 263 -15.98 -1.05 -21.92
N GLY A 264 -16.03 -1.80 -20.81
CA GLY A 264 -15.00 -2.72 -20.37
C GLY A 264 -15.28 -4.18 -20.73
N MET A 265 -14.20 -4.92 -20.89
CA MET A 265 -14.17 -6.33 -21.26
C MET A 265 -13.38 -7.12 -20.22
N LEU A 266 -13.94 -8.26 -19.83
CA LEU A 266 -13.23 -9.25 -19.01
C LEU A 266 -12.14 -9.91 -19.87
N VAL A 267 -10.89 -9.78 -19.45
CA VAL A 267 -9.74 -10.43 -20.08
C VAL A 267 -9.54 -11.83 -19.49
N ARG A 268 -9.47 -11.93 -18.16
CA ARG A 268 -9.29 -13.20 -17.43
C ARG A 268 -9.71 -13.04 -15.97
N LYS A 269 -10.20 -14.09 -15.34
CA LYS A 269 -10.37 -14.15 -13.88
C LYS A 269 -10.26 -15.58 -13.37
N GLY A 270 -9.82 -15.76 -12.14
CA GLY A 270 -9.73 -17.09 -11.54
C GLY A 270 -8.83 -17.15 -10.32
N ILE A 271 -8.60 -18.37 -9.85
CA ILE A 271 -7.70 -18.67 -8.74
C ILE A 271 -6.28 -18.83 -9.29
N VAL A 272 -5.30 -18.32 -8.54
CA VAL A 272 -3.87 -18.36 -8.82
C VAL A 272 -3.14 -18.99 -7.63
N ASP A 273 -2.27 -19.96 -7.91
CA ASP A 273 -1.35 -20.51 -6.92
C ASP A 273 -0.03 -19.74 -6.94
N LEU A 274 0.35 -19.13 -5.80
CA LEU A 274 1.55 -18.30 -5.65
C LEU A 274 2.68 -18.98 -4.85
N HIS A 275 2.90 -20.28 -5.02
CA HIS A 275 3.93 -21.04 -4.27
C HIS A 275 3.80 -20.81 -2.74
N GLY A 276 2.56 -20.69 -2.25
CA GLY A 276 2.27 -20.13 -0.95
C GLY A 276 0.77 -19.90 -0.76
N PRO A 277 0.31 -18.66 -0.48
CA PRO A 277 -1.10 -18.41 -0.28
C PRO A 277 -1.89 -18.52 -1.59
N GLU A 278 -3.11 -19.05 -1.53
CA GLU A 278 -4.06 -19.00 -2.64
C GLU A 278 -4.41 -17.52 -2.90
N ALA A 279 -4.41 -17.13 -4.17
CA ALA A 279 -4.76 -15.80 -4.60
C ALA A 279 -5.87 -15.86 -5.65
N GLU A 280 -6.59 -14.77 -5.80
CA GLU A 280 -7.57 -14.58 -6.84
C GLU A 280 -7.10 -13.47 -7.76
N GLU A 281 -7.35 -13.58 -9.08
CA GLU A 281 -7.06 -12.52 -10.03
C GLU A 281 -8.31 -12.14 -10.85
N TRP A 282 -8.38 -10.86 -11.22
CA TRP A 282 -9.41 -10.29 -12.10
C TRP A 282 -8.78 -9.25 -13.01
N LEU A 283 -8.81 -9.53 -14.32
CA LEU A 283 -8.15 -8.75 -15.36
C LEU A 283 -9.19 -8.16 -16.30
N VAL A 284 -9.22 -6.83 -16.41
CA VAL A 284 -10.14 -6.12 -17.30
C VAL A 284 -9.42 -5.11 -18.19
N GLU A 285 -9.98 -4.88 -19.37
CA GLU A 285 -9.66 -3.75 -20.24
C GLU A 285 -10.87 -2.83 -20.31
N GLY A 286 -10.69 -1.52 -20.33
CA GLY A 286 -11.80 -0.58 -20.49
C GLY A 286 -11.35 0.89 -20.50
N ARG A 287 -12.33 1.79 -20.44
CA ARG A 287 -12.08 3.22 -20.22
C ARG A 287 -11.70 3.46 -18.77
N ARG A 288 -10.61 4.19 -18.57
CA ARG A 288 -10.10 4.60 -17.26
C ARG A 288 -10.50 6.05 -16.96
N PRO A 289 -10.35 6.54 -15.73
CA PRO A 289 -10.52 7.96 -15.42
C PRO A 289 -9.76 8.84 -16.41
N GLY A 290 -10.40 9.89 -16.94
CA GLY A 290 -9.89 10.70 -18.05
C GLY A 290 -10.30 10.20 -19.45
N GLY A 291 -11.00 9.07 -19.54
CA GLY A 291 -11.62 8.55 -20.76
C GLY A 291 -10.68 7.80 -21.71
N GLY A 292 -9.39 7.73 -21.40
CA GLY A 292 -8.44 6.91 -22.16
C GLY A 292 -8.64 5.42 -21.90
N ARG A 293 -8.30 4.58 -22.89
CA ARG A 293 -8.41 3.12 -22.75
C ARG A 293 -7.15 2.53 -22.14
N GLY A 294 -7.31 1.42 -21.42
CA GLY A 294 -6.20 0.66 -20.86
C GLY A 294 -6.67 -0.54 -20.06
N HIS A 295 -5.75 -1.08 -19.28
CA HIS A 295 -5.95 -2.30 -18.49
C HIS A 295 -5.92 -1.98 -17.00
N SER A 296 -6.78 -2.67 -16.24
CA SER A 296 -6.76 -2.73 -14.77
C SER A 296 -6.78 -4.20 -14.38
N PHE A 297 -5.65 -4.70 -13.91
CA PHE A 297 -5.52 -6.08 -13.46
C PHE A 297 -5.28 -6.09 -11.97
N SER A 298 -5.97 -6.97 -11.26
CA SER A 298 -5.89 -7.08 -9.81
C SER A 298 -5.64 -8.52 -9.42
N LEU A 299 -4.83 -8.72 -8.39
CA LEU A 299 -4.63 -9.97 -7.66
C LEU A 299 -4.73 -9.68 -6.18
N THR A 300 -5.54 -10.46 -5.45
CA THR A 300 -5.62 -10.37 -4.00
C THR A 300 -5.37 -11.71 -3.33
N SER A 301 -4.84 -11.66 -2.10
CA SER A 301 -4.68 -12.83 -1.24
C SER A 301 -4.99 -12.48 0.21
N ASN A 302 -5.51 -13.46 0.96
CA ASN A 302 -5.90 -13.35 2.38
C ASN A 302 -6.96 -12.27 2.69
N GLU A 303 -7.75 -11.83 1.71
CA GLU A 303 -8.70 -10.71 1.82
C GLU A 303 -9.76 -10.88 2.94
N THR A 304 -10.21 -12.11 3.19
CA THR A 304 -11.22 -12.43 4.22
C THR A 304 -10.63 -13.03 5.50
N SER A 305 -9.34 -13.35 5.49
CA SER A 305 -8.66 -14.15 6.53
C SER A 305 -7.37 -13.52 7.05
N SER A 306 -7.09 -12.26 6.70
CA SER A 306 -5.78 -11.69 7.00
C SER A 306 -5.46 -11.61 8.49
N GLY A 307 -4.17 -11.69 8.76
CA GLY A 307 -3.60 -11.58 10.09
C GLY A 307 -2.08 -11.45 10.05
N PRO A 308 -1.44 -11.32 11.22
CA PRO A 308 0.01 -11.11 11.31
C PRO A 308 0.86 -12.13 10.55
N ALA A 309 0.48 -13.41 10.57
CA ALA A 309 1.19 -14.50 9.90
C ALA A 309 0.86 -14.64 8.41
N THR A 310 -0.29 -14.12 7.98
CA THR A 310 -0.80 -14.18 6.61
C THR A 310 -1.41 -12.83 6.24
N PRO A 311 -0.59 -11.77 6.08
CA PRO A 311 -1.13 -10.44 5.81
C PRO A 311 -1.89 -10.41 4.49
N TYR A 312 -2.90 -9.54 4.40
CA TYR A 312 -3.55 -9.21 3.15
C TYR A 312 -2.50 -8.69 2.17
N LEU A 313 -2.76 -8.96 0.90
CA LEU A 313 -1.95 -8.53 -0.19
C LEU A 313 -2.86 -8.18 -1.37
N SER A 314 -2.65 -7.00 -1.94
CA SER A 314 -3.09 -6.61 -3.28
C SER A 314 -1.89 -6.43 -4.19
N LEU A 315 -2.01 -6.86 -5.43
CA LEU A 315 -1.14 -6.44 -6.53
C LEU A 315 -2.03 -5.95 -7.66
N ASP A 316 -1.80 -4.75 -8.15
CA ASP A 316 -2.53 -4.16 -9.26
C ASP A 316 -1.56 -3.78 -10.37
N LEU A 317 -1.91 -4.07 -11.62
CA LEU A 317 -1.25 -3.50 -12.80
C LEU A 317 -2.21 -2.52 -13.45
N THR A 318 -1.70 -1.34 -13.77
CA THR A 318 -2.42 -0.39 -14.58
C THR A 318 -1.68 0.04 -15.84
N THR A 319 -2.42 0.22 -16.92
CA THR A 319 -1.90 0.73 -18.21
C THR A 319 -2.83 1.79 -18.81
N GLY A 320 -2.31 2.65 -19.70
CA GLY A 320 -3.09 3.64 -20.43
C GLY A 320 -3.87 4.64 -19.56
N GLY A 321 -5.01 5.10 -20.05
CA GLY A 321 -5.83 6.10 -19.36
C GLY A 321 -5.36 7.53 -19.61
N GLN A 322 -4.75 8.18 -18.60
CA GLN A 322 -4.24 9.54 -18.71
C GLN A 322 -2.92 9.70 -17.97
N LEU A 323 -2.04 10.56 -18.48
CA LEU A 323 -0.74 10.86 -17.90
C LEU A 323 -0.58 12.34 -17.56
N MET A 324 0.14 12.63 -16.49
CA MET A 324 0.60 13.98 -16.19
C MET A 324 1.83 14.30 -17.03
N ILE A 325 1.66 15.09 -18.09
CA ILE A 325 2.75 15.56 -18.96
C ILE A 325 2.86 17.07 -18.81
N GLN A 326 4.01 17.54 -18.32
CA GLN A 326 4.29 18.98 -18.12
C GLN A 326 3.18 19.70 -17.30
N GLY A 327 2.68 19.06 -16.25
CA GLY A 327 1.65 19.64 -15.37
C GLY A 327 0.22 19.58 -15.94
N LYS A 328 -0.02 18.88 -17.05
CA LYS A 328 -1.34 18.69 -17.64
C LYS A 328 -1.69 17.21 -17.74
N LEU A 329 -2.94 16.87 -17.45
CA LEU A 329 -3.49 15.56 -17.74
C LEU A 329 -3.69 15.41 -19.25
N VAL A 330 -2.99 14.46 -19.85
CA VAL A 330 -3.06 14.10 -21.26
C VAL A 330 -3.71 12.74 -21.36
N LYS A 331 -4.86 12.68 -22.03
CA LYS A 331 -5.56 11.43 -22.34
C LYS A 331 -4.72 10.60 -23.31
N LEU A 332 -4.57 9.31 -23.02
CA LEU A 332 -4.03 8.32 -23.93
C LEU A 332 -5.19 7.60 -24.62
N GLU A 333 -5.28 7.71 -25.95
CA GLU A 333 -6.32 7.00 -26.70
C GLU A 333 -6.14 5.47 -26.64
N LYS A 334 -4.89 5.02 -26.47
CA LYS A 334 -4.52 3.61 -26.28
C LYS A 334 -3.40 3.51 -25.25
N ALA A 335 -3.38 2.40 -24.51
CA ALA A 335 -2.25 2.03 -23.66
C ALA A 335 -1.00 1.72 -24.51
N SER A 336 0.18 1.85 -23.90
CA SER A 336 1.44 1.47 -24.55
C SER A 336 1.59 -0.02 -24.77
N LEU A 337 0.90 -0.84 -23.96
CA LEU A 337 0.86 -2.30 -24.09
C LEU A 337 -0.44 -2.76 -24.76
N THR A 338 -0.35 -3.76 -25.64
CA THR A 338 -1.51 -4.55 -26.04
C THR A 338 -2.06 -5.36 -24.87
N THR A 339 -3.28 -5.90 -24.99
CA THR A 339 -3.82 -6.82 -23.98
C THR A 339 -2.95 -8.06 -23.81
N GLY A 340 -2.40 -8.60 -24.90
CA GLY A 340 -1.48 -9.73 -24.83
C GLY A 340 -0.20 -9.37 -24.07
N GLU A 341 0.45 -8.26 -24.40
CA GLU A 341 1.65 -7.77 -23.71
C GLU A 341 1.39 -7.50 -22.22
N ALA A 342 0.28 -6.83 -21.88
CA ALA A 342 -0.09 -6.56 -20.50
C ALA A 342 -0.29 -7.86 -19.71
N VAL A 343 -0.98 -8.86 -20.28
CA VAL A 343 -1.17 -10.17 -19.65
C VAL A 343 0.17 -10.90 -19.50
N GLY A 344 1.05 -10.86 -20.50
CA GLY A 344 2.36 -11.50 -20.43
C GLY A 344 3.28 -10.87 -19.37
N LEU A 345 3.29 -9.55 -19.27
CA LEU A 345 4.01 -8.83 -18.22
C LEU A 345 3.42 -9.14 -16.83
N TRP A 346 2.09 -9.10 -16.70
CA TRP A 346 1.36 -9.46 -15.49
C TRP A 346 1.69 -10.87 -15.01
N ASP A 347 1.63 -11.85 -15.89
CA ASP A 347 1.94 -13.25 -15.57
C ASP A 347 3.39 -13.41 -15.13
N THR A 348 4.32 -12.70 -15.77
CA THR A 348 5.72 -12.78 -15.38
C THR A 348 5.96 -12.19 -13.99
N VAL A 349 5.36 -11.03 -13.68
CA VAL A 349 5.54 -10.32 -12.41
C VAL A 349 4.77 -10.98 -11.27
N SER A 350 3.45 -11.14 -11.42
CA SER A 350 2.55 -11.60 -10.35
C SER A 350 2.91 -12.99 -9.82
N ARG A 351 3.40 -13.88 -10.69
CA ARG A 351 3.75 -15.26 -10.31
C ARG A 351 5.07 -15.37 -9.54
N THR A 352 5.82 -14.27 -9.42
CA THR A 352 7.01 -14.21 -8.55
C THR A 352 6.67 -13.83 -7.11
N LEU A 353 5.43 -13.42 -6.86
CA LEU A 353 5.04 -12.95 -5.55
C LEU A 353 5.12 -14.08 -4.52
N ARG A 354 5.74 -13.78 -3.37
CA ARG A 354 6.00 -14.76 -2.30
C ARG A 354 6.26 -14.07 -0.96
N LEU A 355 6.05 -14.77 0.14
CA LEU A 355 6.52 -14.29 1.45
C LEU A 355 8.05 -14.18 1.46
N ARG A 356 8.59 -13.13 2.10
CA ARG A 356 10.03 -13.00 2.29
C ARG A 356 10.54 -14.08 3.25
N PRO A 357 11.61 -14.82 2.93
CA PRO A 357 12.25 -15.70 3.90
C PRO A 357 12.66 -14.93 5.17
N GLY A 358 12.29 -15.45 6.33
CA GLY A 358 12.57 -14.80 7.61
C GLY A 358 11.71 -13.56 7.91
N ALA A 359 10.60 -13.34 7.18
CA ALA A 359 9.75 -12.17 7.39
C ALA A 359 9.04 -12.12 8.75
N MET A 360 8.81 -13.26 9.40
CA MET A 360 7.88 -13.41 10.53
C MET A 360 8.54 -13.28 11.89
#